data_AF-A0AAV4LJP7-F1
#
_entry.id   AF-A0AAV4LJP7-F1
#
_cell.length_a   1.000
_cell.length_b   1.000
_cell.length_c   1.000
_cell.angle_alpha   90.00
_cell.angle_beta   90.00
_cell.angle_gamma   90.00
#
_symmetry.space_group_name_H-M   'P 1'
#
loop_
_entity.id
_entity.type
_entity.pdbx_description
1 polymer ?
#
loop_
_entity_poly.entity_id
_entity_poly.type
_entity_poly.pdbx_seq_one_letter_code
_entity_poly.pdbx_strand_id
1 'polypeptide(L)'
;MKGILLFGLLAFSSYFGHGQYVSSNTTNSYVYTNNDLTQTSEYLLNMENKFWTDLLSLIQMLKNSDDADSIKQQVNQVFHDESQPYQFSDQRFVHRLHRKHLPTQKANQQTNVNGIKVFAGDTRVTSNQLKLAEQIIQTISLPILQQNVGDVPAKNTRVVLFSNPQTYANSLEEAGVSPDQLKNIASETGGLTVGSDVWIPLYNLQDQSDLANVLTHELTHVVLNQKGIGDSLPTWINEGIAWHDGLLAQAQVSPQETQQLTSKLNQQIHQVAQQQQLLQLSASENDILNANYNVEWEDYLAIQNLLDTYGNQAFLTFLNGIPQTGVDESFQQTYNMSRTSYETSFYQSLAQE
;
A
#
# COMPACT_ATOMS: atom_id res chain seq x y z
N MET A 1 -31.33 33.06 12.35
CA MET A 1 -30.20 33.02 11.40
C MET A 1 -30.44 31.82 10.48
N LYS A 2 -31.25 31.96 9.44
CA LYS A 2 -30.88 32.11 8.01
C LYS A 2 -29.74 31.18 7.54
N GLY A 3 -30.14 30.00 7.05
CA GLY A 3 -29.78 29.40 5.75
C GLY A 3 -28.30 29.23 5.41
N ILE A 4 -27.82 27.99 5.48
CA ILE A 4 -26.65 27.52 4.74
C ILE A 4 -27.16 26.58 3.64
N LEU A 5 -26.91 26.99 2.40
CA LEU A 5 -27.11 26.23 1.16
C LEU A 5 -26.07 25.10 1.10
N LEU A 6 -26.50 23.84 1.13
CA LEU A 6 -25.77 22.72 0.56
C LEU A 6 -26.14 22.63 -0.93
N PHE A 7 -25.23 23.02 -1.81
CA PHE A 7 -25.29 22.71 -3.24
C PHE A 7 -23.96 22.08 -3.63
N GLY A 8 -24.03 20.89 -4.21
CA GLY A 8 -22.91 20.27 -4.92
C GLY A 8 -22.63 18.84 -4.46
N LEU A 9 -23.49 17.90 -4.82
CA LEU A 9 -23.17 16.46 -4.94
C LEU A 9 -24.34 15.72 -5.61
N LEU A 10 -24.57 16.02 -6.89
CA LEU A 10 -25.45 15.24 -7.76
C LEU A 10 -24.94 15.32 -9.20
N ALA A 11 -24.08 14.36 -9.59
CA ALA A 11 -23.87 13.98 -10.98
C ALA A 11 -23.03 12.70 -11.08
N PHE A 12 -23.56 11.54 -10.69
CA PHE A 12 -23.11 10.25 -11.23
C PHE A 12 -24.28 9.25 -11.21
N SER A 13 -25.15 9.34 -12.22
CA SER A 13 -26.00 8.22 -12.61
C SER A 13 -26.38 8.36 -14.08
N SER A 14 -25.70 7.59 -14.92
CA SER A 14 -26.20 7.05 -16.20
C SER A 14 -25.03 6.53 -17.02
N TYR A 15 -24.83 5.21 -17.05
CA TYR A 15 -24.46 4.50 -18.29
C TYR A 15 -24.45 2.96 -18.07
N PHE A 16 -25.58 2.30 -18.26
CA PHE A 16 -25.61 0.88 -18.64
C PHE A 16 -26.66 0.69 -19.74
N GLY A 17 -26.23 0.93 -20.98
CA GLY A 17 -26.98 0.56 -22.18
C GLY A 17 -26.89 -0.95 -22.41
N HIS A 18 -28.04 -1.57 -22.63
CA HIS A 18 -28.15 -2.98 -23.03
C HIS A 18 -27.55 -3.18 -24.44
N GLY A 19 -26.41 -3.86 -24.53
CA GLY A 19 -25.84 -4.32 -25.79
C GLY A 19 -26.16 -5.80 -26.02
N GLN A 20 -26.98 -6.10 -27.03
CA GLN A 20 -27.12 -7.45 -27.56
C GLN A 20 -25.85 -7.83 -28.33
N TYR A 21 -25.29 -9.01 -28.07
CA TYR A 21 -24.22 -9.59 -28.88
C TYR A 21 -24.70 -10.81 -29.66
N VAL A 22 -24.45 -10.74 -30.97
CA VAL A 22 -24.49 -11.82 -31.96
C VAL A 22 -23.14 -12.52 -31.94
N SER A 23 -23.11 -13.86 -31.99
CA SER A 23 -21.87 -14.66 -31.95
C SER A 23 -21.32 -14.98 -33.33
N SER A 24 -19.97 -15.01 -33.47
CA SER A 24 -19.30 -16.08 -34.22
C SER A 24 -17.84 -16.30 -33.80
N ASN A 25 -17.54 -17.58 -33.51
CA ASN A 25 -16.36 -18.43 -33.68
C ASN A 25 -14.96 -18.15 -33.07
N THR A 26 -14.68 -19.01 -32.07
CA THR A 26 -13.48 -19.85 -31.81
C THR A 26 -12.13 -19.22 -31.47
N THR A 27 -11.90 -19.09 -30.17
CA THR A 27 -10.64 -19.37 -29.43
C THR A 27 -11.04 -19.88 -28.03
N ASN A 28 -10.23 -20.70 -27.37
CA ASN A 28 -10.50 -21.24 -26.02
C ASN A 28 -10.80 -20.11 -25.03
N SER A 29 -12.08 -19.81 -24.84
CA SER A 29 -12.58 -18.89 -23.82
C SER A 29 -12.78 -19.68 -22.54
N TYR A 30 -12.14 -19.24 -21.45
CA TYR A 30 -12.64 -19.59 -20.12
C TYR A 30 -14.08 -19.08 -20.04
N VAL A 31 -15.03 -20.01 -19.95
CA VAL A 31 -16.44 -19.67 -19.73
C VAL A 31 -16.55 -19.30 -18.25
N TYR A 32 -16.48 -18.00 -17.96
CA TYR A 32 -16.88 -17.49 -16.66
C TYR A 32 -18.31 -17.93 -16.39
N THR A 33 -18.54 -18.55 -15.24
CA THR A 33 -19.89 -18.91 -14.86
C THR A 33 -20.64 -17.63 -14.48
N ASN A 34 -21.96 -17.60 -14.68
CA ASN A 34 -22.76 -16.43 -14.29
C ASN A 34 -22.64 -16.09 -12.79
N ASN A 35 -22.16 -17.03 -11.95
CA ASN A 35 -21.97 -16.84 -10.52
C ASN A 35 -20.80 -15.92 -10.16
N ASP A 36 -19.73 -15.89 -10.96
CA ASP A 36 -18.52 -15.11 -10.66
C ASP A 36 -18.73 -13.61 -10.96
N LEU A 37 -19.54 -13.33 -12.00
CA LEU A 37 -19.96 -11.97 -12.35
C LEU A 37 -21.01 -11.42 -11.38
N THR A 38 -21.92 -12.25 -10.86
CA THR A 38 -22.90 -11.79 -9.86
C THR A 38 -22.22 -11.42 -8.54
N GLN A 39 -21.28 -12.23 -8.03
CA GLN A 39 -20.58 -11.92 -6.77
C GLN A 39 -19.81 -10.60 -6.84
N THR A 40 -19.14 -10.33 -7.96
CA THR A 40 -18.44 -9.06 -8.19
C THR A 40 -19.40 -7.87 -8.27
N SER A 41 -20.51 -8.01 -9.01
CA SER A 41 -21.48 -6.92 -9.16
C SER A 41 -22.23 -6.62 -7.85
N GLU A 42 -22.56 -7.66 -7.07
CA GLU A 42 -23.13 -7.54 -5.73
C GLU A 42 -22.14 -6.85 -4.79
N TYR A 43 -20.84 -7.13 -4.94
CA TYR A 43 -19.79 -6.50 -4.15
C TYR A 43 -19.66 -4.98 -4.39
N LEU A 44 -19.62 -4.52 -5.64
CA LEU A 44 -19.55 -3.09 -5.94
C LEU A 44 -20.81 -2.35 -5.47
N LEU A 45 -21.98 -2.98 -5.65
CA LEU A 45 -23.24 -2.48 -5.09
C LEU A 45 -23.20 -2.40 -3.56
N ASN A 46 -22.60 -3.38 -2.89
CA ASN A 46 -22.50 -3.39 -1.43
C ASN A 46 -21.56 -2.31 -0.89
N MET A 47 -20.45 -2.00 -1.58
CA MET A 47 -19.57 -0.89 -1.20
C MET A 47 -20.28 0.47 -1.33
N GLU A 48 -20.93 0.71 -2.47
CA GLU A 48 -21.70 1.93 -2.69
C GLU A 48 -22.82 2.07 -1.64
N ASN A 49 -23.54 0.98 -1.36
CA ASN A 49 -24.60 0.96 -0.35
C ASN A 49 -24.08 1.23 1.06
N LYS A 50 -22.89 0.72 1.44
CA LYS A 50 -22.29 0.99 2.76
C LYS A 50 -21.97 2.47 2.93
N PHE A 51 -21.30 3.08 1.95
CA PHE A 51 -20.97 4.51 1.97
C PHE A 51 -22.23 5.37 2.17
N TRP A 52 -23.27 5.13 1.37
CA TRP A 52 -24.52 5.87 1.50
C TRP A 52 -25.23 5.64 2.83
N THR A 53 -25.15 4.42 3.38
CA THR A 53 -25.73 4.10 4.69
C THR A 53 -25.02 4.85 5.81
N ASP A 54 -23.69 4.88 5.78
CA ASP A 54 -22.86 5.57 6.77
C ASP A 54 -23.10 7.09 6.70
N LEU A 55 -23.12 7.66 5.50
CA LEU A 55 -23.43 9.08 5.28
C LEU A 55 -24.84 9.46 5.75
N LEU A 56 -25.85 8.63 5.46
CA LEU A 56 -27.22 8.86 5.89
C LEU A 56 -27.36 8.77 7.41
N SER A 57 -26.64 7.85 8.06
CA SER A 57 -26.61 7.74 9.52
C SER A 57 -26.02 8.99 10.17
N LEU A 58 -24.93 9.53 9.60
CA LEU A 58 -24.31 10.78 10.01
C LEU A 58 -25.28 11.96 9.88
N ILE A 59 -25.96 12.09 8.73
CA ILE A 59 -26.96 13.14 8.49
C ILE A 59 -28.12 13.03 9.50
N GLN A 60 -28.60 11.82 9.78
CA GLN A 60 -29.70 11.61 10.72
C GLN A 60 -29.29 11.94 12.15
N MET A 61 -28.04 11.72 12.53
CA MET A 61 -27.52 12.09 13.83
C MET A 61 -27.29 13.58 14.00
N LEU A 62 -26.74 14.26 12.98
CA LEU A 62 -26.60 15.72 12.97
C LEU A 62 -27.94 16.45 13.16
N LYS A 63 -29.04 15.79 12.79
CA LYS A 63 -30.41 16.31 13.01
C LYS A 63 -30.94 16.09 14.42
N ASN A 64 -30.41 15.12 15.17
CA ASN A 64 -31.01 14.63 16.41
C ASN A 64 -30.10 14.72 17.65
N SER A 65 -28.83 15.09 17.49
CA SER A 65 -27.88 15.21 18.60
C SER A 65 -27.68 16.68 19.00
N ASP A 66 -27.89 16.99 20.28
CA ASP A 66 -27.46 18.24 20.92
C ASP A 66 -26.00 18.16 21.45
N ASP A 67 -25.38 16.98 21.35
CA ASP A 67 -24.03 16.72 21.84
C ASP A 67 -23.00 16.89 20.72
N ALA A 68 -22.31 18.01 20.74
CA ALA A 68 -21.27 18.38 19.78
C ALA A 68 -20.04 17.45 19.84
N ASP A 69 -19.75 16.86 21.01
CA ASP A 69 -18.59 15.98 21.17
C ASP A 69 -18.85 14.59 20.57
N SER A 70 -20.06 14.06 20.75
CA SER A 70 -20.52 12.82 20.09
C SER A 70 -20.54 12.98 18.55
N ILE A 71 -21.01 14.12 18.05
CA ILE A 71 -20.95 14.46 16.61
C ILE A 71 -19.50 14.48 16.14
N LYS A 72 -18.60 15.16 16.87
CA LYS A 72 -17.20 15.26 16.48
C LYS A 72 -16.50 13.91 16.47
N GLN A 73 -16.76 13.05 17.45
CA GLN A 73 -16.20 11.70 17.51
C GLN A 73 -16.66 10.83 16.33
N GLN A 74 -17.94 10.85 15.99
CA GLN A 74 -18.45 10.04 14.87
C GLN A 74 -18.15 10.62 13.50
N VAL A 75 -18.16 11.94 13.34
CA VAL A 75 -17.63 12.60 12.14
C VAL A 75 -16.18 12.16 11.95
N ASN A 76 -15.38 12.25 13.01
CA ASN A 76 -14.01 11.76 12.97
C ASN A 76 -13.95 10.28 12.62
N GLN A 77 -14.86 9.43 13.11
CA GLN A 77 -14.87 7.99 12.82
C GLN A 77 -15.30 7.65 11.38
N VAL A 78 -16.33 8.30 10.83
CA VAL A 78 -16.74 8.15 9.42
C VAL A 78 -15.61 8.59 8.50
N PHE A 79 -14.99 9.74 8.80
CA PHE A 79 -13.81 10.16 8.07
C PHE A 79 -12.58 9.30 8.36
N HIS A 80 -12.43 8.71 9.56
CA HIS A 80 -11.33 7.81 9.89
C HIS A 80 -11.41 6.50 9.07
N ASP A 81 -12.61 5.96 8.89
CA ASP A 81 -12.86 4.76 8.10
C ASP A 81 -12.71 5.02 6.59
N GLU A 82 -13.10 6.21 6.10
CA GLU A 82 -12.90 6.60 4.69
C GLU A 82 -11.48 7.05 4.38
N SER A 83 -10.70 7.42 5.39
CA SER A 83 -9.40 8.03 5.20
C SER A 83 -8.26 7.27 5.86
N GLN A 84 -8.44 6.02 6.28
CA GLN A 84 -7.27 5.19 6.59
C GLN A 84 -6.37 5.22 5.36
N PRO A 85 -5.18 5.85 5.44
CA PRO A 85 -4.24 5.76 4.34
C PRO A 85 -3.97 4.27 4.13
N TYR A 86 -4.04 3.85 2.88
CA TYR A 86 -3.90 2.47 2.43
C TYR A 86 -2.93 1.68 3.32
N GLN A 87 -3.40 0.57 3.89
CA GLN A 87 -2.49 -0.34 4.58
C GLN A 87 -1.68 -1.06 3.51
N PHE A 88 -0.37 -0.86 3.46
CA PHE A 88 0.53 -1.58 2.54
C PHE A 88 0.79 -2.97 3.12
N SER A 89 -0.27 -3.76 3.22
CA SER A 89 -0.29 -5.09 3.83
C SER A 89 0.44 -6.16 3.01
N ASP A 90 1.40 -5.74 2.22
CA ASP A 90 1.69 -6.36 0.95
C ASP A 90 2.64 -7.55 1.04
N GLN A 91 3.79 -7.42 1.74
CA GLN A 91 4.68 -8.57 1.94
C GLN A 91 4.04 -9.68 2.79
N ARG A 92 3.16 -9.29 3.71
CA ARG A 92 2.44 -10.22 4.59
C ARG A 92 1.60 -11.20 3.76
N PHE A 93 0.97 -10.72 2.68
CA PHE A 93 0.27 -11.57 1.74
C PHE A 93 1.20 -12.39 0.85
N VAL A 94 2.32 -11.82 0.40
CA VAL A 94 3.29 -12.49 -0.49
C VAL A 94 3.83 -13.77 0.13
N HIS A 95 4.17 -13.76 1.42
CA HIS A 95 4.65 -14.95 2.13
C HIS A 95 3.66 -16.12 2.07
N ARG A 96 2.36 -15.82 2.07
CA ARG A 96 1.30 -16.84 2.00
C ARG A 96 1.14 -17.44 0.61
N LEU A 97 1.55 -16.72 -0.43
CA LEU A 97 1.41 -17.20 -1.82
C LEU A 97 2.38 -18.32 -2.18
N HIS A 98 3.44 -18.54 -1.41
CA HIS A 98 4.47 -19.56 -1.68
C HIS A 98 5.00 -19.54 -3.14
N ARG A 99 4.93 -18.38 -3.80
CA ARG A 99 5.33 -18.18 -5.20
C ARG A 99 6.54 -17.27 -5.26
N LYS A 100 7.41 -17.57 -6.23
CA LYS A 100 8.61 -16.75 -6.51
C LYS A 100 8.34 -15.66 -7.56
N HIS A 101 7.27 -15.82 -8.33
CA HIS A 101 6.91 -14.95 -9.46
C HIS A 101 5.39 -14.84 -9.60
N LEU A 102 4.94 -13.66 -10.03
CA LEU A 102 3.56 -13.42 -10.41
C LEU A 102 3.31 -13.87 -11.86
N PRO A 103 2.08 -14.30 -12.21
CA PRO A 103 1.73 -14.67 -13.58
C PRO A 103 2.16 -13.62 -14.61
N THR A 104 2.57 -14.10 -15.79
CA THR A 104 2.91 -13.20 -16.90
C THR A 104 1.63 -12.62 -17.50
N GLN A 105 1.45 -11.31 -17.36
CA GLN A 105 0.32 -10.62 -17.96
C GLN A 105 0.56 -10.41 -19.47
N LYS A 106 -0.44 -10.75 -20.29
CA LYS A 106 -0.41 -10.50 -21.75
C LYS A 106 -0.67 -9.02 -21.99
N ALA A 107 0.39 -8.21 -21.96
CA ALA A 107 0.27 -6.78 -22.11
C ALA A 107 0.22 -6.38 -23.59
N ASN A 108 -0.77 -5.57 -23.96
CA ASN A 108 -0.85 -4.94 -25.28
C ASN A 108 0.01 -3.67 -25.37
N GLN A 109 0.45 -3.14 -24.22
CA GLN A 109 1.30 -1.95 -24.12
C GLN A 109 2.35 -2.15 -23.03
N GLN A 110 3.56 -1.67 -23.29
CA GLN A 110 4.67 -1.68 -22.34
C GLN A 110 5.61 -0.50 -22.58
N THR A 111 6.38 -0.13 -21.56
CA THR A 111 7.57 0.71 -21.67
C THR A 111 8.73 0.10 -20.87
N ASN A 112 9.93 0.66 -20.99
CA ASN A 112 11.14 0.13 -20.37
C ASN A 112 12.06 1.26 -19.86
N VAL A 113 12.35 1.24 -18.57
CA VAL A 113 13.23 2.20 -17.89
C VAL A 113 14.37 1.45 -17.22
N ASN A 114 15.61 1.68 -17.67
CA ASN A 114 16.81 1.00 -17.16
C ASN A 114 16.73 -0.53 -17.09
N GLY A 115 15.91 -1.15 -17.94
CA GLY A 115 15.68 -2.61 -17.94
C GLY A 115 14.50 -3.05 -17.08
N ILE A 116 13.88 -2.17 -16.30
CA ILE A 116 12.60 -2.42 -15.64
C ILE A 116 11.50 -2.29 -16.70
N LYS A 117 10.72 -3.36 -16.86
CA LYS A 117 9.60 -3.38 -17.82
C LYS A 117 8.32 -2.98 -17.11
N VAL A 118 7.65 -1.95 -17.63
CA VAL A 118 6.35 -1.48 -17.10
C VAL A 118 5.25 -1.87 -18.08
N PHE A 119 4.27 -2.63 -17.61
CA PHE A 119 3.21 -3.24 -18.42
C PHE A 119 1.84 -2.68 -18.05
N ALA A 120 0.95 -2.60 -19.05
CA ALA A 120 -0.47 -2.49 -18.82
C ALA A 120 -1.04 -3.88 -18.47
N GLY A 121 -1.59 -4.02 -17.26
CA GLY A 121 -2.30 -5.22 -16.78
C GLY A 121 -3.71 -5.34 -17.34
N ASP A 122 -4.28 -4.25 -17.86
CA ASP A 122 -5.57 -4.23 -18.55
C ASP A 122 -5.60 -3.19 -19.68
N THR A 123 -6.65 -3.22 -20.49
CA THR A 123 -6.77 -2.38 -21.70
C THR A 123 -7.07 -0.91 -21.43
N ARG A 124 -7.39 -0.54 -20.19
CA ARG A 124 -7.72 0.83 -19.79
C ARG A 124 -6.53 1.58 -19.20
N VAL A 125 -5.42 0.90 -18.91
CA VAL A 125 -4.14 1.56 -18.64
C VAL A 125 -3.66 2.26 -19.91
N THR A 126 -3.55 3.58 -19.84
CA THR A 126 -3.18 4.42 -20.97
C THR A 126 -1.66 4.50 -21.14
N SER A 127 -1.21 4.84 -22.35
CA SER A 127 0.22 5.09 -22.59
C SER A 127 0.77 6.28 -21.78
N ASN A 128 -0.08 7.22 -21.37
CA ASN A 128 0.33 8.32 -20.49
C ASN A 128 0.61 7.82 -19.07
N GLN A 129 -0.20 6.91 -18.53
CA GLN A 129 0.05 6.30 -17.22
C GLN A 129 1.33 5.46 -17.22
N LEU A 130 1.58 4.71 -18.31
CA LEU A 130 2.84 3.96 -18.46
C LEU A 130 4.05 4.90 -18.48
N LYS A 131 3.98 6.00 -19.24
CA LYS A 131 5.05 7.01 -19.29
C LYS A 131 5.24 7.74 -17.97
N LEU A 132 4.15 8.03 -17.25
CA LEU A 132 4.22 8.65 -15.93
C LEU A 132 4.94 7.73 -14.94
N ALA A 133 4.56 6.45 -14.88
CA ALA A 133 5.24 5.47 -14.04
C ALA A 133 6.73 5.32 -14.43
N GLU A 134 7.03 5.25 -15.73
CA GLU A 134 8.41 5.23 -16.24
C GLU A 134 9.22 6.44 -15.76
N GLN A 135 8.65 7.64 -15.87
CA GLN A 135 9.29 8.88 -15.44
C GLN A 135 9.53 8.86 -13.93
N ILE A 136 8.52 8.53 -13.12
CA ILE A 136 8.64 8.42 -11.66
C ILE A 136 9.75 7.45 -11.28
N ILE A 137 9.76 6.25 -11.88
CA ILE A 137 10.80 5.25 -11.63
C ILE A 137 12.17 5.83 -11.96
N GLN A 138 12.32 6.42 -13.15
CA GLN A 138 13.61 6.95 -13.62
C GLN A 138 14.15 8.09 -12.76
N THR A 139 13.30 9.06 -12.42
CA THR A 139 13.73 10.35 -11.87
C THR A 139 13.59 10.44 -10.36
N ILE A 140 12.77 9.58 -9.74
CA ILE A 140 12.47 9.62 -8.31
C ILE A 140 12.88 8.30 -7.64
N SER A 141 12.26 7.18 -8.02
CA SER A 141 12.44 5.92 -7.30
C SER A 141 13.87 5.39 -7.37
N LEU A 142 14.47 5.29 -8.57
CA LEU A 142 15.83 4.74 -8.71
C LEU A 142 16.90 5.55 -7.94
N PRO A 143 16.92 6.90 -7.98
CA PRO A 143 17.81 7.68 -7.12
C PRO A 143 17.63 7.43 -5.63
N ILE A 144 16.38 7.36 -5.14
CA ILE A 144 16.09 7.11 -3.71
C ILE A 144 16.62 5.74 -3.30
N LEU A 145 16.30 4.69 -4.06
CA LEU A 145 16.75 3.33 -3.77
C LEU A 145 18.27 3.22 -3.76
N GLN A 146 18.94 3.82 -4.76
CA GLN A 146 20.39 3.84 -4.82
C GLN A 146 21.01 4.52 -3.60
N GLN A 147 20.37 5.57 -3.07
CA GLN A 147 20.85 6.32 -1.91
C GLN A 147 20.59 5.58 -0.58
N ASN A 148 19.41 4.99 -0.41
CA ASN A 148 18.93 4.54 0.91
C ASN A 148 19.08 3.03 1.14
N VAL A 149 18.98 2.21 0.08
CA VAL A 149 19.23 0.77 0.14
C VAL A 149 20.51 0.36 -0.59
N GLY A 150 21.20 1.33 -1.21
CA GLY A 150 22.53 1.17 -1.79
C GLY A 150 22.55 0.42 -3.12
N ASP A 151 21.39 0.18 -3.74
CA ASP A 151 21.24 -0.58 -4.98
C ASP A 151 19.96 -0.19 -5.72
N VAL A 152 19.78 -0.73 -6.92
CA VAL A 152 18.58 -0.52 -7.74
C VAL A 152 18.04 -1.86 -8.28
N PRO A 153 16.74 -1.95 -8.61
CA PRO A 153 16.16 -3.17 -9.18
C PRO A 153 16.88 -3.61 -10.46
N ALA A 154 17.13 -4.91 -10.59
CA ALA A 154 17.77 -5.51 -11.74
C ALA A 154 16.92 -5.46 -13.03
N LYS A 155 17.56 -5.71 -14.19
CA LYS A 155 16.96 -5.60 -15.54
C LYS A 155 15.85 -6.62 -15.87
N ASN A 156 15.48 -7.48 -14.93
CA ASN A 156 14.38 -8.42 -15.08
C ASN A 156 13.16 -8.05 -14.21
N THR A 157 13.22 -6.92 -13.49
CA THR A 157 12.09 -6.41 -12.71
C THR A 157 10.93 -6.04 -13.63
N ARG A 158 9.72 -6.42 -13.23
CA ARG A 158 8.49 -6.19 -13.96
C ARG A 158 7.52 -5.41 -13.08
N VAL A 159 7.01 -4.30 -13.58
CA VAL A 159 5.92 -3.54 -12.95
C VAL A 159 4.68 -3.67 -13.82
N VAL A 160 3.55 -4.06 -13.25
CA VAL A 160 2.27 -4.19 -13.95
C VAL A 160 1.27 -3.25 -13.31
N LEU A 161 0.70 -2.35 -14.11
CA LEU A 161 -0.30 -1.39 -13.64
C LEU A 161 -1.71 -1.92 -13.94
N PHE A 162 -2.64 -1.77 -13.02
CA PHE A 162 -4.05 -2.14 -13.20
C PHE A 162 -4.94 -0.92 -12.97
N SER A 163 -5.79 -0.58 -13.93
CA SER A 163 -6.75 0.50 -13.84
C SER A 163 -8.16 0.02 -13.49
N ASN A 164 -8.38 -1.29 -13.36
CA ASN A 164 -9.67 -1.87 -13.03
C ASN A 164 -9.57 -2.86 -11.85
N PRO A 165 -10.43 -2.73 -10.81
CA PRO A 165 -10.46 -3.65 -9.68
C PRO A 165 -10.68 -5.11 -10.07
N GLN A 166 -11.55 -5.36 -11.05
CA GLN A 166 -11.86 -6.73 -11.48
C GLN A 166 -10.67 -7.39 -12.15
N THR A 167 -9.95 -6.67 -13.02
CA THR A 167 -8.79 -7.27 -13.70
C THR A 167 -7.64 -7.51 -12.73
N TYR A 168 -7.49 -6.66 -11.71
CA TYR A 168 -6.54 -6.90 -10.63
C TYR A 168 -6.93 -8.12 -9.79
N ALA A 169 -8.19 -8.20 -9.33
CA ALA A 169 -8.71 -9.34 -8.57
C ALA A 169 -8.60 -10.67 -9.34
N ASN A 170 -8.96 -10.69 -10.62
CA ASN A 170 -8.79 -11.87 -11.48
C ASN A 170 -7.30 -12.27 -11.58
N SER A 171 -6.41 -11.28 -11.69
CA SER A 171 -4.96 -11.54 -11.75
C SER A 171 -4.44 -12.11 -10.42
N LEU A 172 -4.93 -11.61 -9.29
CA LEU A 172 -4.63 -12.13 -7.96
C LEU A 172 -5.13 -13.58 -7.81
N GLU A 173 -6.33 -13.88 -8.31
CA GLU A 173 -6.89 -15.23 -8.32
C GLU A 173 -6.02 -16.19 -9.16
N GLU A 174 -5.61 -15.77 -10.37
CA GLU A 174 -4.65 -16.52 -11.21
C GLU A 174 -3.28 -16.71 -10.52
N ALA A 175 -2.89 -15.74 -9.69
CA ALA A 175 -1.71 -15.82 -8.84
C ALA A 175 -1.90 -16.77 -7.64
N GLY A 176 -3.09 -17.31 -7.43
CA GLY A 176 -3.41 -18.29 -6.38
C GLY A 176 -3.80 -17.66 -5.04
N VAL A 177 -4.15 -16.36 -5.01
CA VAL A 177 -4.76 -15.73 -3.84
C VAL A 177 -6.12 -16.39 -3.60
N SER A 178 -6.39 -16.75 -2.34
CA SER A 178 -7.66 -17.38 -1.98
C SER A 178 -8.83 -16.37 -2.07
N PRO A 179 -10.05 -16.80 -2.45
CA PRO A 179 -11.21 -15.90 -2.55
C PRO A 179 -11.50 -15.09 -1.29
N ASP A 180 -11.27 -15.66 -0.11
CA ASP A 180 -11.48 -14.99 1.18
C ASP A 180 -10.51 -13.81 1.40
N GLN A 181 -9.35 -13.84 0.75
CA GLN A 181 -8.33 -12.79 0.84
C GLN A 181 -8.41 -11.79 -0.32
N LEU A 182 -8.93 -12.22 -1.48
CA LEU A 182 -9.02 -11.39 -2.70
C LEU A 182 -9.67 -10.04 -2.42
N LYS A 183 -10.75 -10.03 -1.63
CA LYS A 183 -11.47 -8.79 -1.31
C LYS A 183 -10.55 -7.80 -0.62
N ASN A 184 -9.93 -8.20 0.50
CA ASN A 184 -9.08 -7.30 1.28
C ASN A 184 -7.89 -6.85 0.44
N ILE A 185 -7.23 -7.77 -0.29
CA ILE A 185 -6.07 -7.40 -1.11
C ILE A 185 -6.47 -6.41 -2.23
N ALA A 186 -7.54 -6.70 -2.97
CA ALA A 186 -7.94 -5.87 -4.10
C ALA A 186 -8.43 -4.47 -3.70
N SER A 187 -9.04 -4.32 -2.51
CA SER A 187 -9.56 -3.03 -2.04
C SER A 187 -8.62 -2.26 -1.12
N GLU A 188 -7.66 -2.91 -0.47
CA GLU A 188 -6.88 -2.30 0.61
C GLU A 188 -5.40 -2.13 0.29
N THR A 189 -4.84 -2.84 -0.71
CA THR A 189 -3.41 -2.68 -1.05
C THR A 189 -3.16 -1.59 -2.09
N GLY A 190 -2.07 -0.85 -1.88
CA GLY A 190 -1.53 0.10 -2.84
C GLY A 190 -0.69 -0.56 -3.94
N GLY A 191 -0.04 -1.68 -3.62
CA GLY A 191 0.83 -2.46 -4.51
C GLY A 191 0.86 -3.96 -4.12
N LEU A 192 1.55 -4.76 -4.94
CA LEU A 192 1.92 -6.17 -4.72
C LEU A 192 3.31 -6.51 -5.24
N THR A 193 4.27 -6.83 -4.36
CA THR A 193 5.62 -7.26 -4.73
C THR A 193 5.92 -8.72 -4.41
N VAL A 194 6.15 -9.54 -5.45
CA VAL A 194 6.65 -10.91 -5.31
C VAL A 194 7.99 -11.06 -6.05
N GLY A 195 9.09 -11.19 -5.29
CA GLY A 195 10.42 -11.34 -5.86
C GLY A 195 10.84 -10.10 -6.66
N SER A 196 10.69 -10.14 -7.99
CA SER A 196 10.98 -9.01 -8.89
C SER A 196 9.77 -8.58 -9.74
N ASP A 197 8.59 -9.12 -9.43
CA ASP A 197 7.33 -8.70 -10.04
C ASP A 197 6.57 -7.78 -9.07
N VAL A 198 6.15 -6.62 -9.57
CA VAL A 198 5.38 -5.60 -8.84
C VAL A 198 4.06 -5.38 -9.56
N TRP A 199 2.92 -5.42 -8.87
CA TRP A 199 1.61 -5.08 -9.40
C TRP A 199 1.04 -3.87 -8.68
N ILE A 200 0.55 -2.87 -9.41
CA ILE A 200 0.03 -1.62 -8.84
C ILE A 200 -1.44 -1.42 -9.28
N PRO A 201 -2.41 -1.51 -8.36
CA PRO A 201 -3.79 -1.08 -8.60
C PRO A 201 -3.90 0.45 -8.66
N LEU A 202 -3.73 1.04 -9.85
CA LEU A 202 -3.85 2.49 -10.09
C LEU A 202 -5.18 3.09 -9.64
N TYR A 203 -6.26 2.29 -9.58
CA TYR A 203 -7.57 2.75 -9.14
C TYR A 203 -7.65 3.00 -7.63
N ASN A 204 -6.69 2.48 -6.86
CA ASN A 204 -6.51 2.77 -5.43
C ASN A 204 -5.62 3.99 -5.21
N LEU A 205 -5.14 4.68 -6.26
CA LEU A 205 -4.26 5.83 -6.10
C LEU A 205 -5.03 7.12 -6.37
N GLN A 206 -4.83 8.14 -5.54
CA GLN A 206 -5.53 9.42 -5.69
C GLN A 206 -4.87 10.28 -6.76
N ASP A 207 -3.53 10.29 -6.80
CA ASP A 207 -2.75 11.11 -7.72
C ASP A 207 -1.33 10.57 -8.00
N GLN A 208 -0.52 11.41 -8.65
CA GLN A 208 0.87 11.09 -9.01
C GLN A 208 1.82 10.98 -7.80
N SER A 209 1.51 11.63 -6.68
CA SER A 209 2.32 11.55 -5.46
C SER A 209 2.12 10.19 -4.79
N ASP A 210 0.88 9.69 -4.76
CA ASP A 210 0.58 8.33 -4.32
C ASP A 210 1.28 7.29 -5.20
N LEU A 211 1.23 7.47 -6.53
CA LEU A 211 1.95 6.59 -7.45
C LEU A 211 3.46 6.59 -7.22
N ALA A 212 4.05 7.76 -6.89
CA ALA A 212 5.47 7.86 -6.55
C ALA A 212 5.80 7.16 -5.23
N ASN A 213 4.93 7.30 -4.23
CA ASN A 213 5.05 6.58 -2.97
C ASN A 213 5.05 5.07 -3.21
N VAL A 214 3.95 4.55 -3.76
CA VAL A 214 3.74 3.12 -3.95
C VAL A 214 4.82 2.51 -4.85
N LEU A 215 5.15 3.12 -5.99
CA LEU A 215 6.20 2.56 -6.86
C LEU A 215 7.55 2.46 -6.15
N THR A 216 7.90 3.44 -5.32
CA THR A 216 9.19 3.44 -4.62
C THR A 216 9.17 2.45 -3.46
N HIS A 217 8.06 2.37 -2.72
CA HIS A 217 7.81 1.36 -1.70
C HIS A 217 7.98 -0.05 -2.28
N GLU A 218 7.25 -0.38 -3.35
CA GLU A 218 7.31 -1.72 -3.94
C GLU A 218 8.67 -2.06 -4.57
N LEU A 219 9.34 -1.09 -5.19
CA LEU A 219 10.67 -1.32 -5.73
C LEU A 219 11.73 -1.46 -4.62
N THR A 220 11.49 -0.94 -3.42
CA THR A 220 12.32 -1.23 -2.23
C THR A 220 12.29 -2.72 -1.93
N HIS A 221 11.09 -3.29 -1.85
CA HIS A 221 10.89 -4.74 -1.65
C HIS A 221 11.62 -5.56 -2.72
N VAL A 222 11.58 -5.14 -3.99
CA VAL A 222 12.33 -5.81 -5.06
C VAL A 222 13.84 -5.79 -4.80
N VAL A 223 14.41 -4.66 -4.37
CA VAL A 223 15.85 -4.56 -4.08
C VAL A 223 16.22 -5.47 -2.90
N LEU A 224 15.43 -5.48 -1.84
CA LEU A 224 15.66 -6.34 -0.66
C LEU A 224 15.57 -7.83 -1.04
N ASN A 225 14.62 -8.21 -1.89
CA ASN A 225 14.49 -9.57 -2.43
C ASN A 225 15.70 -9.96 -3.29
N GLN A 226 16.18 -9.07 -4.16
CA GLN A 226 17.34 -9.32 -5.03
C GLN A 226 18.66 -9.39 -4.26
N LYS A 227 18.77 -8.69 -3.13
CA LYS A 227 19.87 -8.85 -2.16
C LYS A 227 19.80 -10.17 -1.37
N GLY A 228 18.68 -10.90 -1.48
CA GLY A 228 18.46 -12.15 -0.74
C GLY A 228 18.15 -11.94 0.74
N ILE A 229 17.74 -10.73 1.13
CA ILE A 229 17.48 -10.38 2.54
C ILE A 229 15.99 -10.13 2.83
N GLY A 230 15.15 -9.92 1.81
CA GLY A 230 13.72 -9.64 1.97
C GLY A 230 13.01 -10.60 2.93
N ASP A 231 13.09 -11.91 2.67
CA ASP A 231 12.48 -12.94 3.53
C ASP A 231 13.15 -13.11 4.90
N SER A 232 14.36 -12.57 5.09
CA SER A 232 15.12 -12.70 6.35
C SER A 232 14.87 -11.52 7.30
N LEU A 233 14.41 -10.38 6.77
CA LEU A 233 14.15 -9.19 7.55
C LEU A 233 12.88 -9.38 8.40
N PRO A 234 12.89 -8.96 9.68
CA PRO A 234 11.67 -8.74 10.45
C PRO A 234 10.74 -7.79 9.68
N THR A 235 9.43 -8.05 9.75
CA THR A 235 8.40 -7.26 9.07
C THR A 235 8.60 -5.76 9.25
N TRP A 236 8.84 -5.31 10.49
CA TRP A 236 9.02 -3.89 10.77
C TRP A 236 10.23 -3.25 10.09
N ILE A 237 11.32 -4.01 9.90
CA ILE A 237 12.48 -3.48 9.18
C ILE A 237 12.15 -3.40 7.69
N ASN A 238 11.54 -4.45 7.16
CA ASN A 238 11.22 -4.55 5.74
C ASN A 238 10.22 -3.46 5.31
N GLU A 239 9.07 -3.38 5.99
CA GLU A 239 8.03 -2.39 5.71
C GLU A 239 8.45 -0.97 6.11
N GLY A 240 9.18 -0.81 7.21
CA GLY A 240 9.65 0.51 7.64
C GLY A 240 10.59 1.17 6.62
N ILE A 241 11.48 0.40 5.97
CA ILE A 241 12.34 0.91 4.88
C ILE A 241 11.48 1.30 3.68
N ALA A 242 10.54 0.43 3.29
CA ALA A 242 9.69 0.67 2.12
C ALA A 242 8.80 1.91 2.31
N TRP A 243 8.24 2.11 3.51
CA TRP A 243 7.54 3.34 3.88
C TRP A 243 8.44 4.57 3.88
N HIS A 244 9.65 4.47 4.44
CA HIS A 244 10.61 5.58 4.42
C HIS A 244 10.91 6.04 2.97
N ASP A 245 11.26 5.09 2.10
CA ASP A 245 11.60 5.40 0.72
C ASP A 245 10.38 5.87 -0.09
N GLY A 246 9.20 5.29 0.19
CA GLY A 246 7.92 5.72 -0.37
C GLY A 246 7.54 7.16 0.00
N LEU A 247 7.65 7.55 1.27
CA LEU A 247 7.37 8.93 1.71
C LEU A 247 8.35 9.94 1.13
N LEU A 248 9.63 9.59 1.00
CA LEU A 248 10.60 10.44 0.33
C LEU A 248 10.22 10.67 -1.14
N ALA A 249 9.73 9.65 -1.83
CA ALA A 249 9.26 9.78 -3.20
C ALA A 249 8.00 10.65 -3.28
N GLN A 250 7.05 10.45 -2.37
CA GLN A 250 5.84 11.28 -2.28
C GLN A 250 6.21 12.75 -2.05
N ALA A 251 7.15 13.02 -1.13
CA ALA A 251 7.59 14.36 -0.78
C ALA A 251 8.27 15.08 -1.95
N GLN A 252 8.92 14.36 -2.86
CA GLN A 252 9.51 14.97 -4.08
C GLN A 252 8.43 15.46 -5.07
N VAL A 253 7.25 14.83 -5.05
CA VAL A 253 6.14 15.19 -5.93
C VAL A 253 5.22 16.21 -5.27
N SER A 254 4.87 15.99 -4.00
CA SER A 254 3.92 16.80 -3.24
C SER A 254 4.31 16.90 -1.75
N PRO A 255 5.23 17.81 -1.38
CA PRO A 255 5.69 17.96 -0.01
C PRO A 255 4.56 18.25 0.99
N GLN A 256 3.54 19.01 0.56
CA GLN A 256 2.43 19.42 1.41
C GLN A 256 1.51 18.23 1.75
N GLU A 257 1.18 17.40 0.77
CA GLU A 257 0.35 16.20 1.00
C GLU A 257 1.10 15.20 1.88
N THR A 258 2.40 15.00 1.65
CA THR A 258 3.23 14.16 2.53
C THR A 258 3.22 14.67 3.96
N GLN A 259 3.42 15.98 4.18
CA GLN A 259 3.39 16.56 5.52
C GLN A 259 2.04 16.36 6.22
N GLN A 260 0.93 16.50 5.48
CA GLN A 260 -0.41 16.27 6.02
C GLN A 260 -0.63 14.80 6.40
N LEU A 261 -0.22 13.87 5.53
CA LEU A 261 -0.25 12.43 5.78
C LEU A 261 0.57 12.06 7.02
N THR A 262 1.83 12.49 7.10
CA THR A 262 2.71 12.27 8.25
C THR A 262 2.10 12.81 9.54
N SER A 263 1.56 14.03 9.51
CA SER A 263 0.95 14.63 10.71
C SER A 263 -0.25 13.82 11.20
N LYS A 264 -1.08 13.34 10.27
CA LYS A 264 -2.24 12.51 10.57
C LYS A 264 -1.85 11.15 11.16
N LEU A 265 -0.87 10.48 10.55
CA LEU A 265 -0.39 9.18 10.99
C LEU A 265 0.32 9.26 12.35
N ASN A 266 1.12 10.31 12.59
CA ASN A 266 1.69 10.58 13.91
C ASN A 266 0.59 10.78 14.96
N GLN A 267 -0.45 11.55 14.65
CA GLN A 267 -1.58 11.74 15.56
C GLN A 267 -2.28 10.40 15.88
N GLN A 268 -2.45 9.53 14.90
CA GLN A 268 -3.04 8.20 15.11
C GLN A 268 -2.17 7.35 16.04
N ILE A 269 -0.85 7.27 15.81
CA ILE A 269 0.07 6.52 16.69
C ILE A 269 0.09 7.09 18.10
N HIS A 270 0.15 8.41 18.29
CA HIS A 270 0.08 8.99 19.64
C HIS A 270 -1.22 8.63 20.37
N GLN A 271 -2.36 8.60 19.66
CA GLN A 271 -3.64 8.20 20.26
C GLN A 271 -3.63 6.73 20.69
N VAL A 272 -3.08 5.84 19.86
CA VAL A 272 -2.94 4.41 20.17
C VAL A 272 -1.97 4.18 21.32
N ALA A 273 -0.86 4.92 21.35
CA ALA A 273 0.13 4.90 22.43
C ALA A 273 -0.48 5.31 23.79
N GLN A 274 -1.24 6.39 23.82
CA GLN A 274 -1.94 6.86 25.03
C GLN A 274 -2.96 5.83 25.56
N GLN A 275 -3.52 5.02 24.66
CA GLN A 275 -4.44 3.94 25.01
C GLN A 275 -3.74 2.63 25.38
N GLN A 276 -2.40 2.59 25.33
CA GLN A 276 -1.60 1.38 25.55
C GLN A 276 -1.97 0.24 24.59
N GLN A 277 -2.32 0.59 23.36
CA GLN A 277 -2.75 -0.34 22.31
C GLN A 277 -1.70 -0.57 21.22
N LEU A 278 -0.50 0.01 21.36
CA LEU A 278 0.58 -0.26 20.42
C LEU A 278 0.95 -1.74 20.46
N LEU A 279 1.05 -2.33 19.29
CA LEU A 279 1.68 -3.63 19.10
C LEU A 279 3.19 -3.50 19.33
N GLN A 280 3.86 -4.62 19.57
CA GLN A 280 5.31 -4.65 19.55
C GLN A 280 5.80 -4.77 18.10
N LEU A 281 7.00 -4.26 17.77
CA LEU A 281 7.60 -4.38 16.44
C LEU A 281 7.79 -5.85 16.03
N SER A 282 7.86 -6.75 17.02
CA SER A 282 7.89 -8.21 16.84
C SER A 282 6.51 -8.87 16.83
N ALA A 283 5.41 -8.11 16.73
CA ALA A 283 4.05 -8.64 16.72
C ALA A 283 3.84 -9.60 15.54
N SER A 284 2.97 -10.59 15.75
CA SER A 284 2.70 -11.55 14.70
C SER A 284 1.91 -10.93 13.56
N GLU A 285 2.02 -11.48 12.36
CA GLU A 285 1.22 -11.04 11.21
C GLU A 285 -0.28 -11.00 11.53
N ASN A 286 -0.77 -11.95 12.34
CA ASN A 286 -2.16 -11.99 12.78
C ASN A 286 -2.51 -10.81 13.71
N ASP A 287 -1.62 -10.42 14.61
CA ASP A 287 -1.86 -9.26 15.47
C ASP A 287 -1.92 -7.98 14.63
N ILE A 288 -0.99 -7.84 13.69
CA ILE A 288 -0.92 -6.70 12.77
C ILE A 288 -2.19 -6.62 11.89
N LEU A 289 -2.70 -7.74 11.39
CA LEU A 289 -3.94 -7.79 10.60
C LEU A 289 -5.19 -7.43 11.41
N ASN A 290 -5.15 -7.56 12.74
CA ASN A 290 -6.26 -7.22 13.62
C ASN A 290 -6.09 -5.84 14.28
N ALA A 291 -5.01 -5.11 13.95
CA ALA A 291 -4.78 -3.77 14.46
C ALA A 291 -5.80 -2.79 13.90
N ASN A 292 -6.26 -1.86 14.74
CA ASN A 292 -7.18 -0.79 14.38
C ASN A 292 -6.45 0.51 13.96
N TYR A 293 -5.17 0.42 13.62
CA TYR A 293 -4.33 1.53 13.20
C TYR A 293 -3.32 1.09 12.14
N ASN A 294 -2.63 2.04 11.52
CA ASN A 294 -1.57 1.73 10.56
C ASN A 294 -0.29 1.32 11.30
N VAL A 295 -0.09 0.01 11.48
CA VAL A 295 1.09 -0.56 12.14
C VAL A 295 2.37 -0.27 11.37
N GLU A 296 2.32 -0.20 10.05
CA GLU A 296 3.52 0.07 9.25
C GLU A 296 4.02 1.52 9.42
N TRP A 297 3.17 2.43 9.89
CA TRP A 297 3.63 3.76 10.32
C TRP A 297 4.54 3.67 11.55
N GLU A 298 4.28 2.73 12.45
CA GLU A 298 5.14 2.45 13.59
C GLU A 298 6.49 1.87 13.15
N ASP A 299 6.46 0.97 12.17
CA ASP A 299 7.64 0.39 11.52
C ASP A 299 8.51 1.49 10.86
N TYR A 300 7.87 2.42 10.15
CA TYR A 300 8.50 3.62 9.61
C TYR A 300 9.16 4.47 10.70
N LEU A 301 8.47 4.76 11.80
CA LEU A 301 9.01 5.58 12.90
C LEU A 301 10.25 4.92 13.52
N ALA A 302 10.29 3.59 13.62
CA ALA A 302 11.46 2.87 14.10
C ALA A 302 12.65 3.01 13.12
N ILE A 303 12.43 2.82 11.82
CA ILE A 303 13.48 3.02 10.82
C ILE A 303 13.96 4.48 10.77
N GLN A 304 13.04 5.44 10.84
CA GLN A 304 13.36 6.86 10.92
C GLN A 304 14.22 7.17 12.14
N ASN A 305 13.91 6.60 13.31
CA ASN A 305 14.70 6.77 14.52
C ASN A 305 16.13 6.21 14.37
N LEU A 306 16.32 5.07 13.71
CA LEU A 306 17.65 4.53 13.41
C LEU A 306 18.43 5.47 12.47
N LEU A 307 17.78 5.97 11.43
CA LEU A 307 18.39 6.88 10.46
C LEU A 307 18.77 8.21 11.09
N ASP A 308 17.93 8.79 11.95
CA ASP A 308 18.20 10.04 12.64
C ASP A 308 19.32 9.88 13.68
N THR A 309 19.40 8.73 14.35
CA THR A 309 20.38 8.47 15.40
C THR A 309 21.76 8.09 14.85
N TYR A 310 21.80 7.21 13.86
CA TYR A 310 23.05 6.59 13.38
C TYR A 310 23.42 6.99 11.94
N GLY A 311 22.50 7.59 11.20
CA GLY A 311 22.71 8.04 9.82
C GLY A 311 22.60 6.90 8.78
N ASN A 312 22.33 7.31 7.54
CA ASN A 312 22.16 6.40 6.41
C ASN A 312 23.37 5.47 6.16
N GLN A 313 24.60 5.93 6.44
CA GLN A 313 25.80 5.10 6.24
C GLN A 313 25.85 3.90 7.20
N ALA A 314 25.45 4.09 8.46
CA ALA A 314 25.31 2.98 9.40
C ALA A 314 24.20 2.05 8.93
N PHE A 315 23.07 2.61 8.48
CA PHE A 315 21.96 1.83 7.95
C PHE A 315 22.35 0.93 6.76
N LEU A 316 23.06 1.47 5.77
CA LEU A 316 23.60 0.70 4.65
C LEU A 316 24.61 -0.36 5.11
N THR A 317 25.41 -0.07 6.14
CA THR A 317 26.34 -1.05 6.72
C THR A 317 25.58 -2.22 7.31
N PHE A 318 24.50 -1.95 8.05
CA PHE A 318 23.60 -2.97 8.57
C PHE A 318 23.02 -3.82 7.44
N LEU A 319 22.40 -3.23 6.42
CA LEU A 319 21.79 -4.00 5.32
C LEU A 319 22.81 -4.86 4.57
N ASN A 320 24.00 -4.33 4.32
CA ASN A 320 25.04 -5.05 3.58
C ASN A 320 25.72 -6.17 4.38
N GLY A 321 25.61 -6.18 5.71
CA GLY A 321 26.13 -7.25 6.57
C GLY A 321 25.19 -8.45 6.74
N ILE A 322 23.89 -8.27 6.47
CA ILE A 322 22.87 -9.32 6.67
C ILE A 322 23.20 -10.61 5.91
N PRO A 323 23.59 -10.60 4.61
CA PRO A 323 23.89 -11.85 3.89
C PRO A 323 25.00 -12.70 4.50
N GLN A 324 25.90 -12.10 5.29
CA GLN A 324 27.07 -12.78 5.88
C GLN A 324 26.83 -13.19 7.32
N THR A 325 26.20 -12.33 8.13
CA THR A 325 26.08 -12.54 9.58
C THR A 325 24.66 -12.81 10.05
N GLY A 326 23.65 -12.61 9.19
CA GLY A 326 22.24 -12.59 9.58
C GLY A 326 21.82 -11.26 10.20
N VAL A 327 20.50 -11.07 10.37
CA VAL A 327 19.90 -9.80 10.79
C VAL A 327 20.36 -9.38 12.18
N ASP A 328 20.18 -10.23 13.20
CA ASP A 328 20.43 -9.85 14.59
C ASP A 328 21.92 -9.52 14.84
N GLU A 329 22.84 -10.30 14.27
CA GLU A 329 24.28 -10.06 14.40
C GLU A 329 24.71 -8.80 13.61
N SER A 330 24.19 -8.59 12.39
CA SER A 330 24.49 -7.38 11.62
C SER A 330 24.01 -6.13 12.36
N PHE A 331 22.81 -6.20 12.96
CA PHE A 331 22.24 -5.13 13.76
C PHE A 331 23.12 -4.82 14.98
N GLN A 332 23.50 -5.86 15.73
CA GLN A 332 24.36 -5.74 16.91
C GLN A 332 25.74 -5.16 16.59
N GLN A 333 26.36 -5.60 15.49
CA GLN A 333 27.68 -5.10 15.06
C GLN A 333 27.62 -3.65 14.61
N THR A 334 26.52 -3.23 13.98
CA THR A 334 26.37 -1.87 13.44
C THR A 334 25.99 -0.86 14.52
N TYR A 335 24.99 -1.18 15.34
CA TYR A 335 24.42 -0.23 16.31
C TYR A 335 24.94 -0.44 17.74
N ASN A 336 25.80 -1.43 17.94
CA ASN A 336 26.34 -1.80 19.25
C ASN A 336 25.24 -2.09 20.30
N MET A 337 24.07 -2.56 19.84
CA MET A 337 22.95 -2.99 20.67
C MET A 337 22.14 -4.09 19.97
N SER A 338 21.49 -4.94 20.75
CA SER A 338 20.68 -6.00 20.17
C SER A 338 19.39 -5.40 19.59
N ARG A 339 18.82 -6.04 18.57
CA ARG A 339 17.53 -5.63 18.00
C ARG A 339 16.43 -5.58 19.08
N THR A 340 16.34 -6.58 19.95
CA THR A 340 15.35 -6.59 21.04
C THR A 340 15.57 -5.45 22.05
N SER A 341 16.83 -5.09 22.34
CA SER A 341 17.14 -3.92 23.17
C SER A 341 16.70 -2.63 22.50
N TYR A 342 16.92 -2.51 21.19
CA TYR A 342 16.45 -1.38 20.40
C TYR A 342 14.93 -1.26 20.45
N GLU A 343 14.20 -2.34 20.11
CA GLU A 343 12.73 -2.38 20.11
C GLU A 343 12.18 -1.94 21.48
N THR A 344 12.75 -2.43 22.58
CA THR A 344 12.35 -2.02 23.94
C THR A 344 12.57 -0.52 24.18
N SER A 345 13.72 0.02 23.75
CA SER A 345 14.03 1.44 23.92
C SER A 345 13.16 2.37 23.07
N PHE A 346 12.80 1.94 21.86
CA PHE A 346 11.92 2.67 20.95
C PHE A 346 10.53 2.92 21.56
N TYR A 347 9.94 1.90 22.20
CA TYR A 347 8.66 2.08 22.90
C TYR A 347 8.75 3.00 24.11
N GLN A 348 9.88 3.02 24.80
CA GLN A 348 10.09 3.94 25.91
C GLN A 348 10.14 5.39 25.44
N SER A 349 10.69 5.67 24.25
CA SER A 349 10.64 7.01 23.66
C SER A 349 9.25 7.38 23.16
N LEU A 350 8.54 6.47 22.48
CA LEU A 350 7.19 6.74 21.97
C LEU A 350 6.18 7.05 23.09
N ALA A 351 6.37 6.49 24.29
CA ALA A 351 5.51 6.75 25.44
C ALA A 351 5.80 8.09 26.15
N GLN A 352 6.90 8.77 25.81
CA GLN A 352 7.34 10.03 26.46
C GLN A 352 7.04 11.28 25.62
N GLU A 353 6.68 11.11 24.34
CA GLU A 353 6.19 12.16 23.44
C GLU A 353 4.68 12.34 23.56
#